data_AF-A0A9D6D6U6-F1
#
_entry.id   AF-A0A9D6D6U6-F1
#
_cell.length_a   1.000
_cell.length_b   1.000
_cell.length_c   1.000
_cell.angle_alpha   90.00
_cell.angle_beta   90.00
_cell.angle_gamma   90.00
#
_symmetry.space_group_name_H-M   'P 1'
#
loop_
_entity.id
_entity.type
_entity.pdbx_description
1 polymer ?
#
loop_
_entity_poly.entity_id
_entity_poly.type
_entity_poly.pdbx_seq_one_letter_code
_entity_poly.pdbx_strand_id
1 'polypeptide(L)'
;MSIQREKIGTIKFGNIVTGERLALVHPGEILLRDFIEPMGLTRYKVAKSISVPQRRIDEICAGNRAITADTAMRLGRLFGMSAQTWMNLQAQYDLEVAESELGDKIDHEVMPIAA
;
A
#
# COMPACT_ATOMS: atom_id res chain seq x y z
N MET A 1 -2.55 -19.96 -20.27
CA MET A 1 -2.97 -19.76 -18.86
C MET A 1 -4.46 -20.00 -18.78
N SER A 2 -4.89 -21.10 -18.18
CA SER A 2 -6.32 -21.42 -18.01
C SER A 2 -6.71 -21.10 -16.57
N ILE A 3 -7.57 -20.10 -16.38
CA ILE A 3 -8.17 -19.82 -15.08
C ILE A 3 -9.33 -20.80 -14.89
N GLN A 4 -9.24 -21.65 -13.87
CA GLN A 4 -10.28 -22.62 -13.52
C GLN A 4 -11.50 -21.90 -12.94
N ARG A 5 -12.70 -22.25 -13.42
CA ARG A 5 -13.98 -21.59 -13.07
C ARG A 5 -14.26 -21.60 -11.57
N GLU A 6 -13.80 -22.61 -10.84
CA GLU A 6 -13.96 -22.71 -9.39
C GLU A 6 -13.31 -21.59 -8.57
N LYS A 7 -12.31 -20.85 -9.08
CA LYS A 7 -11.69 -19.72 -8.36
C LYS A 7 -12.47 -18.41 -8.43
N ILE A 8 -13.49 -18.32 -9.31
CA ILE A 8 -14.25 -17.09 -9.55
C ILE A 8 -15.29 -16.86 -8.43
N GLY A 9 -15.82 -17.92 -7.81
CA GLY A 9 -16.90 -17.85 -6.83
C GLY A 9 -16.54 -17.20 -5.48
N THR A 10 -15.26 -17.01 -5.18
CA THR A 10 -14.79 -16.43 -3.91
C THR A 10 -14.45 -14.94 -4.03
N ILE A 11 -14.42 -14.38 -5.24
CA ILE A 11 -14.07 -12.98 -5.44
C ILE A 11 -15.30 -12.13 -5.10
N LYS A 12 -15.18 -11.33 -4.03
CA LYS A 12 -16.24 -10.40 -3.61
C LYS A 12 -16.28 -9.20 -4.56
N PHE A 13 -17.15 -9.27 -5.57
CA PHE A 13 -17.40 -8.18 -6.52
C PHE A 13 -18.48 -7.18 -6.06
N GLY A 14 -18.95 -7.28 -4.80
CA GLY A 14 -20.10 -6.50 -4.30
C GLY A 14 -19.98 -5.00 -4.53
N ASN A 15 -18.77 -4.45 -4.40
CA ASN A 15 -18.50 -3.02 -4.49
C ASN A 15 -18.47 -2.52 -5.95
N ILE A 16 -18.33 -3.41 -6.94
CA ILE A 16 -18.30 -3.04 -8.37
C ILE A 16 -19.69 -2.65 -8.87
N VAL A 17 -20.75 -3.17 -8.23
CA VAL A 17 -22.15 -2.93 -8.63
C VAL A 17 -22.72 -1.66 -7.98
N THR A 18 -22.19 -1.24 -6.83
CA THR A 18 -22.70 -0.08 -6.06
C THR A 18 -22.06 1.25 -6.45
N GLY A 19 -20.97 1.25 -7.22
CA GLY A 19 -20.20 2.46 -7.53
C GLY A 19 -19.42 3.00 -6.33
N GLU A 20 -19.31 2.23 -5.24
CA GLU A 20 -18.53 2.60 -4.05
C GLU A 20 -17.04 2.51 -4.36
N ARG A 21 -16.27 3.52 -3.91
CA ARG A 21 -14.80 3.48 -3.98
C ARG A 21 -14.31 2.20 -3.30
N LEU A 22 -13.41 1.49 -3.97
CA LEU A 22 -12.71 0.37 -3.37
C LEU A 22 -11.95 0.83 -2.12
N ALA A 23 -11.86 -0.05 -1.13
CA ALA A 23 -11.15 0.25 0.11
C ALA A 23 -9.69 0.59 -0.20
N LEU A 24 -9.20 1.68 0.41
CA LEU A 24 -7.81 2.11 0.28
C LEU A 24 -6.88 1.05 0.85
N VAL A 25 -5.89 0.62 0.06
CA VAL A 25 -4.92 -0.38 0.48
C VAL A 25 -3.64 0.33 0.91
N HIS A 26 -3.32 0.25 2.20
CA HIS A 26 -2.06 0.79 2.71
C HIS A 26 -0.87 0.00 2.12
N PRO A 27 0.25 0.65 1.73
CA PRO A 27 1.43 -0.04 1.16
C PRO A 27 2.01 -1.13 2.06
N GLY A 28 1.83 -0.99 3.37
CA GLY A 28 2.21 -2.01 4.34
C GLY A 28 1.35 -3.27 4.30
N GLU A 29 0.09 -3.19 3.87
CA GLU A 29 -0.72 -4.38 3.60
C GLU A 29 -0.18 -5.11 2.36
N ILE A 30 0.21 -4.38 1.31
CA ILE A 30 0.88 -4.95 0.13
C ILE A 30 2.18 -5.64 0.54
N LEU A 31 3.02 -4.98 1.36
CA LEU A 31 4.24 -5.59 1.91
C LEU A 31 3.93 -6.91 2.63
N LEU A 32 2.88 -6.95 3.45
CA LEU A 32 2.52 -8.15 4.19
C LEU A 32 2.00 -9.27 3.27
N ARG A 33 0.98 -8.97 2.47
CA ARG A 33 0.20 -9.95 1.69
C ARG A 33 0.91 -10.43 0.43
N ASP A 34 1.71 -9.59 -0.20
CA ASP A 34 2.30 -9.88 -1.51
C ASP A 34 3.79 -10.27 -1.43
N PHE A 35 4.45 -9.94 -0.32
CA PHE A 35 5.87 -10.25 -0.12
C PHE A 35 6.12 -11.14 1.10
N ILE A 36 5.70 -10.73 2.29
CA ILE A 36 6.06 -11.44 3.53
C ILE A 36 5.38 -12.81 3.61
N GLU A 37 4.06 -12.86 3.48
CA GLU A 37 3.29 -14.11 3.60
C GLU A 37 3.61 -15.11 2.46
N PRO A 38 3.65 -14.71 1.17
CA PRO A 38 3.91 -15.66 0.07
C PRO A 38 5.32 -16.23 0.10
N MET A 39 6.30 -15.48 0.63
CA MET A 39 7.69 -15.93 0.78
C MET A 39 7.93 -16.70 2.09
N GLY A 40 6.91 -16.91 2.93
CA GLY A 40 7.05 -17.58 4.22
C GLY A 40 7.99 -16.85 5.19
N LEU A 41 8.10 -15.53 5.06
CA LEU A 41 8.95 -14.70 5.92
C LEU A 41 8.17 -14.24 7.16
N THR A 42 8.90 -13.98 8.24
CA THR A 42 8.33 -13.28 9.40
C THR A 42 8.65 -11.79 9.32
N ARG A 43 7.81 -10.96 9.93
CA ARG A 43 8.09 -9.51 10.09
C ARG A 43 9.44 -9.25 10.78
N TYR A 44 9.79 -10.07 11.77
CA TYR A 44 11.12 -10.07 12.39
C TYR A 44 12.25 -10.34 11.39
N LYS A 45 12.11 -11.36 10.53
CA LYS A 45 13.13 -11.69 9.52
C LYS A 45 13.34 -10.52 8.56
N VAL A 46 12.26 -9.90 8.08
CA VAL A 46 12.37 -8.70 7.23
C VAL A 46 13.08 -7.57 7.95
N ALA A 47 12.65 -7.23 9.17
CA ALA A 47 13.25 -6.15 9.95
C ALA A 47 14.76 -6.35 10.15
N LYS A 48 15.17 -7.58 10.50
CA LYS A 48 16.58 -7.96 10.65
C LYS A 48 17.34 -7.84 9.33
N SER A 49 16.76 -8.34 8.23
CA SER A 49 17.37 -8.30 6.90
C SER A 49 17.56 -6.89 6.34
N ILE A 50 16.69 -5.94 6.73
CA ILE A 50 16.83 -4.54 6.33
C ILE A 50 17.50 -3.64 7.39
N SER A 51 17.98 -4.24 8.48
CA SER A 51 18.65 -3.57 9.61
C SER A 51 17.83 -2.43 10.24
N VAL A 52 16.57 -2.71 10.58
CA VAL A 52 15.69 -1.79 11.31
C VAL A 52 15.04 -2.46 12.52
N PRO A 53 14.55 -1.70 13.51
CA PRO A 53 13.78 -2.27 14.61
C PRO A 53 12.51 -2.97 14.11
N GLN A 54 12.19 -4.14 14.69
CA GLN A 54 11.01 -4.92 14.29
C GLN A 54 9.71 -4.10 14.35
N ARG A 55 9.56 -3.26 15.38
CA ARG A 55 8.41 -2.37 15.56
C ARG A 55 8.11 -1.54 14.30
N ARG A 56 9.13 -1.12 13.56
CA ARG A 56 8.94 -0.36 12.32
C ARG A 56 8.16 -1.17 11.28
N ILE A 57 8.53 -2.44 11.07
CA ILE A 57 7.84 -3.33 10.12
C ILE A 57 6.44 -3.68 10.64
N ASP A 58 6.28 -3.90 11.94
CA ASP A 58 4.98 -4.18 12.54
C ASP A 58 3.99 -3.03 12.33
N GLU A 59 4.42 -1.79 12.58
CA GLU A 59 3.58 -0.60 12.36
C GLU A 59 3.27 -0.37 10.88
N ILE A 60 4.25 -0.58 9.99
CA ILE A 60 4.01 -0.48 8.54
C ILE A 60 2.96 -1.50 8.10
N CYS A 61 3.13 -2.78 8.45
CA CYS A 61 2.19 -3.84 8.06
C CYS A 61 0.79 -3.63 8.66
N ALA A 62 0.69 -2.92 9.79
CA ALA A 62 -0.57 -2.57 10.42
C ALA A 62 -1.22 -1.29 9.86
N GLY A 63 -0.59 -0.59 8.91
CA GLY A 63 -1.09 0.69 8.39
C GLY A 63 -0.87 1.90 9.30
N ASN A 64 -0.15 1.72 10.43
CA ASN A 64 0.08 2.76 11.42
C ASN A 64 1.34 3.59 11.17
N ARG A 65 2.12 3.24 10.13
CA ARG A 65 3.35 3.94 9.75
C ARG A 65 3.52 3.89 8.23
N ALA A 66 3.79 5.05 7.64
CA ALA A 66 4.14 5.18 6.23
C ALA A 66 5.51 4.54 5.90
N ILE A 67 5.65 4.08 4.67
CA ILE A 67 6.94 3.73 4.08
C ILE A 67 7.68 5.02 3.72
N THR A 68 8.76 5.30 4.45
CA THR A 68 9.66 6.43 4.18
C THR A 68 10.67 6.10 3.08
N ALA A 69 11.35 7.11 2.52
CA ALA A 69 12.42 6.91 1.52
C ALA A 69 13.54 5.96 2.02
N ASP A 70 13.99 6.10 3.27
CA ASP A 70 14.96 5.16 3.89
C ASP A 70 14.42 3.71 3.87
N THR A 71 13.16 3.53 4.25
CA THR A 71 12.55 2.20 4.28
C THR A 71 12.37 1.64 2.86
N ALA A 72 11.93 2.47 1.91
CA ALA A 72 11.77 2.11 0.51
C ALA A 72 13.09 1.66 -0.14
N MET A 73 14.20 2.39 0.11
CA MET A 73 15.52 1.98 -0.35
C MET A 73 15.93 0.61 0.19
N ARG A 74 15.69 0.38 1.47
CA ARG A 74 16.05 -0.89 2.12
C ARG A 74 15.19 -2.06 1.66
N LEU A 75 13.87 -1.87 1.57
CA LEU A 75 12.94 -2.86 1.03
C LEU A 75 13.25 -3.16 -0.43
N GLY A 76 13.60 -2.14 -1.20
CA GLY A 76 13.98 -2.33 -2.59
C GLY A 76 15.25 -3.13 -2.76
N ARG A 77 16.25 -2.91 -1.90
CA ARG A 77 17.45 -3.76 -1.84
C ARG A 77 17.13 -5.21 -1.46
N LEU A 78 16.18 -5.44 -0.55
CA LEU A 78 15.81 -6.78 -0.09
C LEU A 78 15.00 -7.57 -1.12
N PHE A 79 13.97 -6.95 -1.70
CA PHE A 79 12.98 -7.63 -2.54
C PHE A 79 13.22 -7.45 -4.05
N GLY A 80 14.20 -6.65 -4.45
CA GLY A 80 14.52 -6.40 -5.86
C GLY A 80 13.53 -5.47 -6.58
N MET A 81 12.56 -4.92 -5.85
CA MET A 81 11.65 -3.88 -6.33
C MET A 81 12.30 -2.50 -6.20
N SER A 82 12.07 -1.57 -7.12
CA SER A 82 12.71 -0.25 -7.01
C SER A 82 12.18 0.52 -5.78
N ALA A 83 13.05 1.32 -5.15
CA ALA A 83 12.64 2.21 -4.05
C ALA A 83 11.53 3.19 -4.49
N GLN A 84 11.59 3.64 -5.75
CA GLN A 84 10.57 4.52 -6.32
C GLN A 84 9.20 3.84 -6.35
N THR A 85 9.13 2.53 -6.63
CA THR A 85 7.84 1.83 -6.67
C THR A 85 7.19 1.79 -5.29
N TRP A 86 7.96 1.59 -4.22
CA TRP A 86 7.45 1.70 -2.85
C TRP A 86 6.97 3.12 -2.51
N MET A 87 7.73 4.14 -2.93
CA MET A 87 7.32 5.54 -2.72
C MET A 87 6.06 5.90 -3.50
N ASN A 88 5.87 5.36 -4.70
CA ASN A 88 4.66 5.59 -5.49
C ASN A 88 3.43 4.99 -4.81
N LEU A 89 3.54 3.78 -4.24
CA LEU A 89 2.46 3.18 -3.45
C LEU A 89 2.08 4.07 -2.27
N GLN A 90 3.08 4.59 -1.55
CA GLN A 90 2.83 5.49 -0.42
C GLN A 90 2.20 6.80 -0.85
N ALA A 91 2.73 7.45 -1.88
CA ALA A 91 2.19 8.70 -2.40
C ALA A 91 0.74 8.53 -2.89
N GLN A 92 0.45 7.43 -3.58
CA GLN A 92 -0.91 7.13 -4.03
C GLN A 92 -1.86 6.96 -2.84
N TYR A 93 -1.49 6.16 -1.84
CA TYR A 93 -2.28 5.97 -0.64
C TYR A 93 -2.52 7.30 0.10
N ASP A 94 -1.45 8.08 0.33
CA ASP A 94 -1.54 9.35 1.04
C ASP A 94 -2.43 10.36 0.30
N LEU A 95 -2.35 10.41 -1.04
CA LEU A 95 -3.21 11.26 -1.86
C LEU A 95 -4.67 10.83 -1.80
N GLU A 96 -4.95 9.52 -1.87
CA GLU A 96 -6.33 9.01 -1.82
C GLU A 96 -6.97 9.24 -0.44
N VAL A 97 -6.19 9.11 0.65
CA VAL A 97 -6.64 9.49 2.00
C VAL A 97 -6.91 11.00 2.08
N ALA A 98 -5.96 11.82 1.63
CA ALA A 98 -6.10 13.27 1.67
C ALA A 98 -7.27 13.77 0.82
N GLU A 99 -7.49 13.19 -0.36
CA GLU A 99 -8.65 13.49 -1.21
C GLU A 99 -9.96 13.18 -0.48
N SER A 100 -10.04 12.04 0.20
CA SER A 100 -11.23 11.67 0.97
C SER A 100 -11.49 12.58 2.19
N GLU A 101 -10.44 13.12 2.82
CA GLU A 101 -10.55 13.93 4.03
C GLU A 101 -10.66 15.44 3.77
N LEU A 102 -9.99 15.92 2.72
CA LEU A 102 -9.76 17.33 2.47
C LEU A 102 -10.19 17.79 1.07
N GLY A 103 -10.54 16.88 0.16
CA GLY A 103 -10.81 17.18 -1.25
C GLY A 103 -11.85 18.28 -1.42
N ASP A 104 -13.06 18.08 -0.88
CA ASP A 104 -14.14 19.05 -0.95
C ASP A 104 -13.70 20.42 -0.40
N LYS A 105 -12.99 20.43 0.74
CA LYS A 105 -12.53 21.69 1.34
C LYS A 105 -11.55 22.42 0.44
N ILE A 106 -10.57 21.71 -0.12
CA ILE A 106 -9.55 22.27 -1.01
C ILE A 106 -10.19 22.84 -2.27
N ASP A 107 -11.18 22.15 -2.85
CA ASP A 107 -11.90 22.59 -4.05
C ASP A 107 -12.63 23.93 -3.84
N HIS A 108 -13.12 24.18 -2.62
CA HIS A 108 -13.77 25.46 -2.27
C HIS A 108 -12.75 26.57 -1.94
N GLU A 109 -11.58 26.23 -1.41
CA GLU A 109 -10.57 27.20 -0.95
C GLU A 109 -9.58 27.60 -2.06
N VAL A 110 -9.33 26.73 -3.04
CA VAL A 110 -8.28 26.89 -4.05
C VAL A 110 -8.87 27.04 -5.45
N MET A 111 -8.72 28.23 -6.03
CA MET A 111 -9.13 28.50 -7.41
C MET A 111 -7.96 28.23 -8.38
N PRO A 112 -8.14 27.42 -9.44
CA PRO A 112 -7.11 27.20 -10.45
C PRO A 112 -6.71 28.50 -11.17
N ILE A 113 -5.40 28.73 -11.31
CA ILE A 113 -4.86 29.94 -11.96
C ILE A 113 -4.97 29.83 -13.49
N ALA A 114 -4.91 28.62 -14.04
CA ALA A 114 -5.05 28.35 -15.47
C ALA A 114 -5.95 27.13 -15.66
N ALA A 115 -7.01 27.29 -16.45
CA ALA A 115 -7.89 26.24 -16.93
C ALA A 115 -7.83 26.18 -18.45
#